data_AF-A0A5C3R2U9-F1
#
_entry.id   AF-A0A5C3R2U9-F1
#
_cell.length_a   1.000
_cell.length_b   1.000
_cell.length_c   1.000
_cell.angle_alpha   90.00
_cell.angle_beta   90.00
_cell.angle_gamma   90.00
#
_symmetry.space_group_name_H-M   'P 1'
#
loop_
_entity.id
_entity.type
_entity.pdbx_description
1 polymer ?
#
loop_
_entity_poly.entity_id
_entity_poly.type
_entity_poly.pdbx_seq_one_letter_code
_entity_poly.pdbx_strand_id
1 'polypeptide(L)'
;MFPLTAAARRQLCTSRVAFAQCRLNSTTAGSKGLTWTDFLTIRRSRRTWQTVATIPSSIIGFAGGIAYFANLETDPSKPIMGIDPFFFYGIATMGCAGLGFVLGPSIGSGVWRMTTKHDMKLFDIKDRDFFNRVARNRVDAELQSMNNPVPDYYCEKPGSLHEYRQWLRDQHKYKRKHTFAEK
;
A
#
# COMPACT_ATOMS: atom_id res chain seq x y z
N MET A 1 33.17 -4.65 67.60
CA MET A 1 34.28 -4.48 66.65
C MET A 1 34.14 -5.58 65.60
N PHE A 2 33.43 -5.32 64.49
CA PHE A 2 33.20 -6.26 63.39
C PHE A 2 33.56 -5.58 62.07
N PRO A 3 34.27 -6.27 61.15
CA PRO A 3 34.91 -5.64 60.00
C PRO A 3 34.01 -5.56 58.75
N LEU A 4 34.35 -4.59 57.91
CA LEU A 4 33.88 -4.38 56.53
C LEU A 4 34.18 -5.59 55.64
N THR A 5 33.21 -6.04 54.84
CA THR A 5 33.44 -6.94 53.71
C THR A 5 32.84 -6.37 52.43
N ALA A 6 33.72 -6.26 51.42
CA ALA A 6 33.48 -5.68 50.11
C ALA A 6 32.67 -6.62 49.20
N ALA A 7 31.65 -6.10 48.53
CA ALA A 7 30.87 -6.82 47.54
C ALA A 7 31.55 -6.76 46.17
N ALA A 8 32.08 -7.91 45.72
CA ALA A 8 32.62 -8.10 44.38
C ALA A 8 31.49 -8.20 43.33
N ARG A 9 31.42 -7.24 42.40
CA ARG A 9 30.54 -7.31 41.22
C ARG A 9 31.15 -8.25 40.17
N ARG A 10 30.44 -9.34 39.85
CA ARG A 10 30.74 -10.18 38.68
C ARG A 10 30.12 -9.54 37.44
N GLN A 11 30.96 -9.10 36.51
CA GLN A 11 30.54 -8.71 35.15
C GLN A 11 30.47 -9.96 34.29
N LEU A 12 29.28 -10.29 33.78
CA LEU A 12 29.09 -11.33 32.78
C LEU A 12 29.40 -10.76 31.40
N CYS A 13 30.52 -11.20 30.81
CA CYS A 13 30.83 -10.97 29.40
C CYS A 13 29.84 -11.75 28.52
N THR A 14 28.91 -11.06 27.88
CA THR A 14 28.12 -11.62 26.77
C THR A 14 28.84 -11.32 25.45
N SER A 15 29.46 -12.35 24.86
CA SER A 15 30.04 -12.28 23.52
C SER A 15 28.92 -12.21 22.47
N ARG A 16 28.81 -11.08 21.77
CA ARG A 16 27.94 -10.95 20.59
C ARG A 16 28.67 -11.52 19.38
N VAL A 17 28.28 -12.71 18.94
CA VAL A 17 28.70 -13.23 17.63
C VAL A 17 27.92 -12.47 16.55
N ALA A 18 28.58 -11.52 15.90
CA ALA A 18 28.04 -10.82 14.74
C ALA A 18 28.10 -11.77 13.54
N PHE A 19 27.00 -12.46 13.24
CA PHE A 19 26.83 -13.09 11.94
C PHE A 19 26.68 -11.98 10.88
N ALA A 20 27.77 -11.68 10.18
CA ALA A 20 27.73 -10.89 8.97
C ALA A 20 26.92 -11.66 7.91
N GLN A 21 25.67 -11.25 7.73
CA GLN A 21 24.76 -11.88 6.78
C GLN A 21 25.09 -11.39 5.37
N CYS A 22 25.97 -12.11 4.66
CA CYS A 22 26.15 -11.95 3.22
C CYS A 22 24.83 -12.31 2.52
N ARG A 23 24.02 -11.30 2.17
CA ARG A 23 22.88 -11.50 1.25
C ARG A 23 23.43 -11.64 -0.17
N LEU A 24 23.74 -12.87 -0.55
CA LEU A 24 23.92 -13.24 -1.96
C LEU A 24 22.56 -13.11 -2.66
N ASN A 25 22.35 -11.98 -3.34
CA ASN A 25 21.24 -11.83 -4.27
C ASN A 25 21.67 -12.48 -5.59
N SER A 26 21.45 -13.79 -5.72
CA SER A 26 21.71 -14.50 -6.97
C SER A 26 20.67 -14.04 -8.02
N THR A 27 21.02 -13.03 -8.81
CA THR A 27 20.33 -12.76 -10.07
C THR A 27 20.79 -13.84 -11.06
N THR A 28 20.11 -14.98 -11.07
CA THR A 28 20.24 -15.93 -12.17
C THR A 28 19.71 -15.26 -13.43
N ALA A 29 20.62 -14.69 -14.22
CA ALA A 29 20.38 -14.31 -15.61
C ALA A 29 20.14 -15.61 -16.39
N GLY A 30 18.89 -16.04 -16.46
CA GLY A 30 18.49 -17.27 -17.12
C GLY A 30 17.01 -17.20 -17.49
N SER A 31 16.73 -16.91 -18.76
CA SER A 31 15.43 -16.57 -19.37
C SER A 31 14.85 -15.22 -18.89
N LYS A 32 14.39 -14.37 -19.82
CA LYS A 32 13.87 -13.01 -19.57
C LYS A 32 12.56 -13.04 -18.76
N GLY A 33 12.62 -13.41 -17.48
CA GLY A 33 11.51 -13.43 -16.55
C GLY A 33 11.66 -12.34 -15.49
N LEU A 34 10.55 -11.67 -15.14
CA LEU A 34 10.50 -10.64 -14.10
C LEU A 34 10.97 -11.23 -12.76
N THR A 35 11.88 -10.59 -12.03
CA THR A 35 12.33 -11.11 -10.71
C THR A 35 11.24 -10.97 -9.64
N TRP A 36 11.37 -11.65 -8.49
CA TRP A 36 10.37 -11.56 -7.40
C TRP A 36 10.30 -10.18 -6.76
N THR A 37 11.46 -9.54 -6.60
CA THR A 37 11.53 -8.17 -6.09
C THR A 37 10.86 -7.20 -7.05
N ASP A 38 11.14 -7.31 -8.35
CA ASP A 38 10.58 -6.41 -9.37
C ASP A 38 9.08 -6.61 -9.54
N PHE A 39 8.61 -7.86 -9.46
CA PHE A 39 7.18 -8.15 -9.46
C PHE A 39 6.44 -7.48 -8.31
N LEU A 40 6.97 -7.57 -7.08
CA LEU A 40 6.33 -6.98 -5.90
C LEU A 40 6.39 -5.45 -5.93
N THR A 41 7.47 -4.86 -6.48
CA THR A 41 7.57 -3.41 -6.63
C THR A 41 6.59 -2.88 -7.68
N ILE A 42 6.43 -3.58 -8.82
CA ILE A 42 5.42 -3.25 -9.84
C ILE A 42 4.00 -3.39 -9.29
N ARG A 43 3.73 -4.46 -8.52
CA ARG A 43 2.42 -4.66 -7.88
C ARG A 43 2.11 -3.55 -6.86
N ARG A 44 3.11 -3.13 -6.08
CA ARG A 44 2.99 -1.98 -5.16
C ARG A 44 2.76 -0.68 -5.91
N SER A 45 3.50 -0.45 -7.01
CA SER A 45 3.42 0.79 -7.77
C SER A 45 2.02 1.02 -8.31
N ARG A 46 1.31 -0.03 -8.77
CA ARG A 46 -0.08 0.08 -9.24
C ARG A 46 -1.00 0.81 -8.27
N ARG A 47 -0.93 0.49 -6.97
CA ARG A 47 -1.78 1.12 -5.95
C ARG A 47 -1.32 2.53 -5.62
N THR A 48 0.00 2.75 -5.55
CA THR A 48 0.52 4.10 -5.28
C THR A 48 0.14 5.07 -6.39
N TRP A 49 0.15 4.63 -7.66
CA TRP A 49 -0.30 5.46 -8.78
C TRP A 49 -1.77 5.84 -8.69
N GLN A 50 -2.64 4.92 -8.27
CA GLN A 50 -4.06 5.20 -8.07
C GLN A 50 -4.30 6.23 -6.96
N THR A 51 -3.61 6.11 -5.83
CA THR A 51 -3.74 7.08 -4.73
C THR A 51 -3.11 8.42 -5.07
N VAL A 52 -1.88 8.42 -5.61
CA VAL A 52 -1.13 9.65 -5.90
C VAL A 52 -1.78 10.45 -7.02
N ALA A 53 -2.44 9.81 -8.00
CA ALA A 53 -3.13 10.51 -9.08
C ALA A 53 -4.34 11.35 -8.63
N THR A 54 -4.89 11.11 -7.43
CA THR A 54 -6.00 11.92 -6.88
C THR A 54 -5.59 13.38 -6.66
N ILE A 55 -4.38 13.63 -6.18
CA ILE A 55 -3.88 14.96 -5.84
C ILE A 55 -3.78 15.87 -7.10
N PRO A 56 -3.01 15.52 -8.14
CA PRO A 56 -2.92 16.36 -9.34
C PRO A 56 -4.25 16.43 -10.08
N SER A 57 -5.06 15.36 -10.09
CA SER A 57 -6.38 15.38 -10.71
C SER A 57 -7.34 16.37 -10.03
N SER A 58 -7.30 16.45 -8.69
CA SER A 58 -8.08 17.44 -7.93
C SER A 58 -7.61 18.86 -8.21
N ILE A 59 -6.29 19.07 -8.28
CA ILE A 59 -5.70 20.38 -8.61
C ILE A 59 -6.10 20.81 -10.02
N ILE A 60 -6.04 19.91 -11.01
CA ILE A 60 -6.46 20.17 -12.39
C ILE A 60 -7.95 20.47 -12.44
N GLY A 61 -8.79 19.70 -11.74
CA GLY A 61 -10.23 19.96 -11.65
C GLY A 61 -10.54 21.31 -11.02
N PHE A 62 -9.84 21.68 -9.94
CA PHE A 62 -9.98 22.98 -9.28
C PHE A 62 -9.53 24.13 -10.19
N ALA A 63 -8.33 24.02 -10.77
CA ALA A 63 -7.80 25.03 -11.69
C ALA A 63 -8.67 25.19 -12.94
N GLY A 64 -9.22 24.09 -13.47
CA GLY A 64 -10.18 24.11 -14.56
C GLY A 64 -11.50 24.79 -14.17
N GLY A 65 -12.00 24.55 -12.96
CA GLY A 65 -13.16 25.26 -12.41
C GLY A 65 -12.92 26.76 -12.32
N ILE A 66 -11.79 27.19 -11.74
CA ILE A 66 -11.41 28.61 -11.68
C ILE A 66 -11.32 29.19 -13.08
N ALA A 67 -10.57 28.54 -13.99
CA ALA A 67 -10.39 29.04 -15.34
C ALA A 67 -11.71 29.17 -16.09
N TYR A 68 -12.65 28.24 -15.89
CA TYR A 68 -13.97 28.31 -16.51
C TYR A 68 -14.83 29.43 -15.93
N PHE A 69 -14.96 29.51 -14.60
CA PHE A 69 -15.82 30.50 -13.93
C PHE A 69 -15.24 31.92 -13.95
N ALA A 70 -13.92 32.09 -14.02
CA ALA A 70 -13.29 33.40 -14.12
C ALA A 70 -13.53 34.09 -15.48
N ASN A 71 -13.81 33.31 -16.54
CA ASN A 71 -14.13 33.85 -17.86
C ASN A 71 -15.62 34.13 -18.05
N LEU A 72 -16.48 33.79 -17.09
CA LEU A 72 -17.91 34.08 -17.13
C LEU A 72 -18.17 35.49 -16.60
N GLU A 73 -18.82 36.33 -17.41
CA GLU A 73 -19.29 37.64 -16.98
C GLU A 73 -20.32 37.47 -15.87
N THR A 74 -19.98 37.93 -14.67
CA THR A 74 -20.79 37.75 -13.47
C THR A 74 -21.43 39.08 -13.08
N ASP A 75 -22.74 39.22 -13.27
CA ASP A 75 -23.54 40.36 -12.75
C ASP A 75 -23.82 40.15 -11.26
N PRO A 76 -23.25 40.93 -10.32
CA PRO A 76 -23.47 40.74 -8.88
C PRO A 76 -24.91 41.04 -8.42
N SER A 77 -25.69 41.69 -9.27
CA SER A 77 -27.06 42.14 -8.98
C SER A 77 -28.13 41.07 -9.24
N LYS A 78 -27.78 39.97 -9.92
CA LYS A 78 -28.71 38.89 -10.26
C LYS A 78 -28.37 37.62 -9.48
N PRO A 79 -29.18 37.22 -8.49
CA PRO A 79 -28.95 35.97 -7.77
C PRO A 79 -29.14 34.77 -8.70
N ILE A 80 -28.25 33.79 -8.60
CA ILE A 80 -28.32 32.53 -9.35
C ILE A 80 -28.97 31.50 -8.43
N MET A 81 -30.16 31.02 -8.80
CA MET A 81 -30.94 30.06 -8.00
C MET A 81 -31.25 30.56 -6.56
N GLY A 82 -31.37 31.88 -6.38
CA GLY A 82 -31.62 32.50 -5.06
C GLY A 82 -30.39 32.60 -4.16
N ILE A 83 -29.20 32.22 -4.66
CA ILE A 83 -27.92 32.30 -3.95
C ILE A 83 -27.08 33.39 -4.62
N ASP A 84 -26.28 34.10 -3.81
CA ASP A 84 -25.31 35.09 -4.30
C ASP A 84 -24.28 34.40 -5.25
N PRO A 85 -24.03 34.98 -6.44
CA PRO A 85 -23.07 34.44 -7.41
C PRO A 85 -21.70 34.05 -6.84
N PHE A 86 -21.18 34.79 -5.85
CA PHE A 86 -19.89 34.48 -5.25
C PHE A 86 -19.88 33.10 -4.56
N PHE A 87 -20.92 32.80 -3.77
CA PHE A 87 -21.04 31.51 -3.11
C PHE A 87 -21.35 30.39 -4.09
N PHE A 88 -22.20 30.65 -5.10
CA PHE A 88 -22.52 29.66 -6.10
C PHE A 88 -21.28 29.19 -6.86
N TYR A 89 -20.46 30.12 -7.38
CA TYR A 89 -19.23 29.77 -8.07
C TYR A 89 -18.15 29.19 -7.16
N GLY A 90 -18.07 29.64 -5.89
CA GLY A 90 -17.19 29.02 -4.90
C GLY A 90 -17.51 27.54 -4.69
N ILE A 91 -18.79 27.21 -4.49
CA ILE A 91 -19.26 25.83 -4.33
C ILE A 91 -19.08 25.05 -5.63
N ALA A 92 -19.39 25.64 -6.78
CA ALA A 92 -19.22 24.99 -8.08
C ALA A 92 -17.74 24.65 -8.35
N THR A 93 -16.82 25.58 -8.03
CA THR A 93 -15.38 25.36 -8.17
C THR A 93 -14.87 24.27 -7.23
N MET A 94 -15.36 24.23 -5.98
CA MET A 94 -15.12 23.10 -5.07
C MET A 94 -15.71 21.79 -5.58
N GLY A 95 -16.86 21.84 -6.25
CA GLY A 95 -17.45 20.71 -6.96
C GLY A 95 -16.52 20.19 -8.06
N CYS A 96 -15.92 21.06 -8.87
CA CYS A 96 -14.93 20.67 -9.88
C CYS A 96 -13.70 19.99 -9.25
N ALA A 97 -13.22 20.49 -8.11
CA ALA A 97 -12.13 19.85 -7.36
C ALA A 97 -12.52 18.44 -6.87
N GLY A 98 -13.72 18.30 -6.32
CA GLY A 98 -14.28 17.01 -5.87
C GLY A 98 -14.45 16.01 -7.01
N LEU A 99 -14.91 16.46 -8.17
CA LEU A 99 -14.96 15.63 -9.38
C LEU A 99 -13.57 15.17 -9.81
N GLY A 100 -12.58 16.08 -9.80
CA GLY A 100 -11.19 15.73 -10.06
C GLY A 100 -10.65 14.69 -9.08
N PHE A 101 -11.02 14.77 -7.80
CA PHE A 101 -10.64 13.79 -6.78
C PHE A 101 -11.20 12.39 -7.09
N VAL A 102 -12.49 12.30 -7.45
CA VAL A 102 -13.16 11.02 -7.76
C VAL A 102 -12.63 10.40 -9.05
N LEU A 103 -12.33 11.21 -10.07
CA LEU A 103 -11.79 10.72 -11.34
C LEU A 103 -10.29 10.34 -11.26
N GLY A 104 -9.59 10.83 -10.24
CA GLY A 104 -8.15 10.63 -10.06
C GLY A 104 -7.67 9.18 -10.14
N PRO A 105 -8.25 8.22 -9.39
CA PRO A 105 -7.80 6.82 -9.41
C PRO A 105 -7.97 6.16 -10.79
N SER A 106 -9.03 6.51 -11.52
CA SER A 106 -9.28 6.02 -12.87
C SER A 106 -8.19 6.49 -13.83
N ILE A 107 -7.86 7.77 -13.81
CA ILE A 107 -6.77 8.36 -14.62
C ILE A 107 -5.43 7.75 -14.22
N GLY A 108 -5.14 7.63 -12.92
CA GLY A 108 -3.91 7.01 -12.41
C GLY A 108 -3.74 5.56 -12.85
N SER A 109 -4.83 4.79 -12.91
CA SER A 109 -4.80 3.41 -13.41
C SER A 109 -4.43 3.33 -14.91
N GLY A 110 -4.91 4.28 -15.71
CA GLY A 110 -4.60 4.40 -17.13
C GLY A 110 -3.12 4.73 -17.36
N VAL A 111 -2.61 5.74 -16.66
CA VAL A 111 -1.20 6.16 -16.74
C VAL A 111 -0.27 5.01 -16.34
N TRP A 112 -0.56 4.30 -15.25
CA TRP A 112 0.24 3.16 -14.82
C TRP A 112 0.32 2.06 -15.89
N ARG A 113 -0.82 1.72 -16.51
CA ARG A 113 -0.88 0.72 -17.59
C ARG A 113 0.00 1.12 -18.78
N MET A 114 0.06 2.41 -19.11
CA MET A 114 0.91 2.91 -20.19
C MET A 114 2.40 2.79 -19.84
N THR A 115 2.78 3.07 -18.59
CA THR A 115 4.19 3.01 -18.15
C THR A 115 4.71 1.58 -18.04
N THR A 116 3.88 0.61 -17.63
CA THR A 116 4.31 -0.77 -17.38
C THR A 116 3.93 -1.74 -18.51
N LYS A 117 3.47 -1.21 -19.66
CA LYS A 117 2.98 -2.02 -20.80
C LYS A 117 3.95 -3.10 -21.29
N HIS A 118 5.25 -2.85 -21.22
CA HIS A 118 6.29 -3.78 -21.68
C HIS A 118 6.31 -5.07 -20.84
N ASP A 119 6.12 -4.95 -19.53
CA ASP A 119 6.25 -6.07 -18.59
C ASP A 119 4.92 -6.76 -18.29
N MET A 120 3.79 -6.27 -18.82
CA MET A 120 2.45 -6.79 -18.50
C MET A 120 2.29 -8.29 -18.71
N LYS A 121 2.79 -8.83 -19.84
CA LYS A 121 2.66 -10.26 -20.13
C LYS A 121 3.38 -11.13 -19.09
N LEU A 122 4.60 -10.73 -18.71
CA LEU A 122 5.40 -11.43 -17.69
C LEU A 122 4.82 -11.22 -16.29
N PHE A 123 4.29 -10.03 -16.04
CA PHE A 123 3.61 -9.68 -14.80
C PHE A 123 2.39 -10.57 -14.58
N ASP A 124 1.53 -10.75 -15.59
CA ASP A 124 0.30 -11.55 -15.47
C ASP A 124 0.60 -13.03 -15.17
N ILE A 125 1.60 -13.61 -15.82
CA ILE A 125 2.06 -14.99 -15.56
C ILE A 125 2.52 -15.10 -14.09
N LYS A 126 3.36 -14.15 -13.65
CA LYS A 126 3.91 -14.16 -12.30
C LYS A 126 2.87 -13.84 -11.22
N ASP A 127 1.87 -13.04 -11.54
CA ASP A 127 0.73 -12.73 -10.67
C ASP A 127 -0.15 -13.97 -10.45
N ARG A 128 -0.36 -14.79 -11.49
CA ARG A 128 -1.03 -16.08 -11.35
C ARG A 128 -0.25 -17.03 -10.44
N ASP A 129 1.07 -17.12 -10.62
CA ASP A 129 1.91 -17.94 -9.74
C ASP A 129 1.91 -17.42 -8.30
N PHE A 130 1.92 -16.10 -8.12
CA PHE A 130 1.82 -15.46 -6.81
C PHE A 130 0.49 -15.80 -6.14
N PHE A 131 -0.62 -15.68 -6.87
CA PHE A 131 -1.94 -16.06 -6.38
C PHE A 131 -1.99 -17.53 -5.94
N ASN A 132 -1.40 -18.44 -6.72
CA ASN A 132 -1.33 -19.85 -6.36
C ASN A 132 -0.53 -20.08 -5.05
N ARG A 133 0.56 -19.34 -4.82
CA ARG A 133 1.31 -19.39 -3.55
C ARG A 133 0.52 -18.83 -2.38
N VAL A 134 -0.20 -17.73 -2.57
CA VAL A 134 -1.05 -17.13 -1.54
C VAL A 134 -2.19 -18.09 -1.18
N ALA A 135 -2.86 -18.67 -2.17
CA ALA A 135 -3.96 -19.60 -2.00
C ALA A 135 -3.57 -20.86 -1.19
N ARG A 136 -2.34 -21.35 -1.35
CA ARG A 136 -1.81 -22.49 -0.57
C ARG A 136 -1.46 -22.14 0.88
N ASN A 137 -1.00 -20.91 1.12
CA ASN A 137 -0.46 -20.50 2.41
C ASN A 137 -1.48 -19.77 3.31
N ARG A 138 -2.55 -19.21 2.74
CA ARG A 138 -3.61 -18.52 3.49
C ARG A 138 -4.27 -19.44 4.52
N VAL A 139 -4.76 -18.84 5.60
CA VAL A 139 -5.66 -19.45 6.58
C VAL A 139 -7.07 -19.52 5.99
N ASP A 140 -7.87 -20.52 6.39
CA ASP A 140 -9.27 -20.62 5.99
C ASP A 140 -10.12 -19.48 6.58
N ALA A 141 -11.05 -18.96 5.77
CA ALA A 141 -11.86 -17.80 6.14
C ALA A 141 -12.87 -18.11 7.27
N GLU A 142 -13.12 -19.38 7.57
CA GLU A 142 -14.04 -19.80 8.62
C GLU A 142 -13.41 -19.72 10.02
N LEU A 143 -12.07 -19.72 10.10
CA LEU A 143 -11.33 -19.66 11.36
C LEU A 143 -11.34 -18.25 11.99
N GLN A 144 -12.21 -17.34 11.54
CA GLN A 144 -12.29 -15.97 12.03
C GLN A 144 -13.08 -15.95 13.33
N SER A 145 -12.55 -15.26 14.34
CA SER A 145 -13.30 -14.92 15.54
C SER A 145 -13.26 -13.42 15.74
N MET A 146 -14.33 -12.83 16.28
CA MET A 146 -14.38 -11.39 16.58
C MET A 146 -13.22 -10.93 17.46
N ASN A 147 -12.72 -11.80 18.35
CA ASN A 147 -11.63 -11.47 19.26
C ASN A 147 -10.23 -11.68 18.63
N ASN A 148 -10.14 -12.30 17.45
CA ASN A 148 -8.88 -12.59 16.78
C ASN A 148 -9.07 -12.44 15.27
N PRO A 149 -8.99 -11.22 14.72
CA PRO A 149 -9.13 -10.99 13.29
C PRO A 149 -7.98 -11.66 12.52
N VAL A 150 -8.27 -12.25 11.36
CA VAL A 150 -7.25 -12.89 10.52
C VAL A 150 -6.30 -11.86 9.90
N PRO A 151 -5.01 -12.20 9.80
CA PRO A 151 -4.06 -11.45 8.99
C PRO A 151 -4.52 -11.41 7.53
N ASP A 152 -4.39 -10.25 6.88
CA ASP A 152 -4.74 -9.98 5.46
C ASP A 152 -4.90 -11.25 4.58
N TYR A 153 -6.16 -11.63 4.31
CA TYR A 153 -6.51 -12.90 3.66
C TYR A 153 -6.01 -13.00 2.21
N TYR A 154 -5.99 -11.87 1.49
CA TYR A 154 -5.65 -11.83 0.06
C TYR A 154 -4.19 -11.48 -0.20
N CYS A 155 -3.39 -11.30 0.86
CA CYS A 155 -2.01 -10.84 0.73
C CYS A 155 -2.00 -9.54 -0.11
N GLU A 156 -2.90 -8.63 0.26
CA GLU A 156 -3.05 -7.35 -0.41
C GLU A 156 -1.80 -6.50 -0.12
N LYS A 157 -1.46 -6.30 1.15
CA LYS A 157 -0.47 -5.32 1.62
C LYS A 157 1.00 -5.53 1.22
N PRO A 158 1.56 -6.75 1.11
CA PRO A 158 3.00 -6.90 0.93
C PRO A 158 3.46 -6.45 -0.46
N GLY A 159 4.28 -5.40 -0.49
CA GLY A 159 4.96 -4.86 -1.67
C GLY A 159 6.45 -5.15 -1.70
N SER A 160 6.97 -5.90 -0.72
CA SER A 160 8.37 -6.31 -0.62
C SER A 160 8.50 -7.77 -0.18
N LEU A 161 9.67 -8.38 -0.44
CA LEU A 161 9.96 -9.74 0.00
C LEU A 161 9.93 -9.89 1.54
N HIS A 162 10.32 -8.85 2.26
CA HIS A 162 10.31 -8.86 3.72
C HIS A 162 8.87 -8.94 4.25
N GLU A 163 7.98 -8.08 3.75
CA GLU A 163 6.57 -8.06 4.12
C GLU A 163 5.88 -9.37 3.72
N TYR A 164 6.23 -9.96 2.58
CA TYR A 164 5.69 -11.26 2.19
C TYR A 164 6.10 -12.37 3.17
N ARG A 165 7.36 -12.40 3.63
CA ARG A 165 7.80 -13.34 4.66
C ARG A 165 7.14 -13.08 6.01
N GLN A 166 6.91 -11.81 6.35
CA GLN A 166 6.17 -11.42 7.55
C GLN A 166 4.75 -11.98 7.48
N TRP A 167 4.06 -11.76 6.36
CA TRP A 167 2.72 -12.30 6.11
C TRP A 167 2.67 -13.82 6.27
N LEU A 168 3.64 -14.57 5.71
CA LEU A 168 3.71 -16.03 5.91
C LEU A 168 3.85 -16.43 7.39
N ARG A 169 4.66 -15.70 8.16
CA ARG A 169 4.79 -15.94 9.60
C ARG A 169 3.50 -15.64 10.35
N ASP A 170 2.79 -14.59 9.96
CA ASP A 170 1.53 -14.20 10.59
C ASP A 170 0.44 -15.24 10.31
N GLN A 171 0.34 -15.75 9.07
CA GLN A 171 -0.56 -16.86 8.71
C GLN A 171 -0.22 -18.12 9.53
N HIS A 172 1.05 -18.52 9.63
CA HIS A 172 1.46 -19.68 10.43
C HIS A 172 1.21 -19.49 11.94
N LYS A 173 1.43 -18.29 12.47
CA LYS A 173 1.11 -17.96 13.87
C LYS A 173 -0.38 -18.09 14.12
N TYR A 174 -1.21 -17.65 13.18
CA TYR A 174 -2.66 -17.76 13.25
C TYR A 174 -3.11 -19.23 13.21
N LYS A 175 -2.65 -20.02 12.24
CA LYS A 175 -2.96 -21.47 12.16
C LYS A 175 -2.63 -22.19 13.46
N ARG A 176 -1.42 -21.97 14.00
CA ARG A 176 -1.00 -22.57 15.27
C ARG A 176 -1.92 -22.21 16.44
N LYS A 177 -2.29 -20.94 16.58
CA LYS A 177 -3.20 -20.50 17.66
C LYS A 177 -4.54 -21.24 17.62
N HIS A 178 -5.08 -21.48 16.43
CA HIS A 178 -6.32 -22.22 16.27
C HIS A 178 -6.15 -23.71 16.60
N THR A 179 -5.10 -24.36 16.10
CA THR A 179 -4.82 -25.76 16.42
C THR A 179 -4.62 -26.02 17.91
N PHE A 180 -4.04 -25.07 18.66
CA PHE A 180 -3.89 -25.19 20.12
C PHE A 180 -5.16 -24.84 20.90
N ALA A 181 -6.09 -24.06 20.33
CA ALA A 181 -7.33 -23.70 21.00
C ALA A 181 -8.40 -24.81 20.93
N GLU A 182 -8.29 -25.71 19.95
CA GLU A 182 -9.19 -26.85 19.77
C GLU A 182 -8.81 -28.06 20.65
N LYS A 183 -7.58 -28.10 21.18
CA LYS A 183 -7.10 -29.16 22.08
C LYS A 183 -7.27 -28.78 23.54
#